data_AF-A0A8S2W4P4-F1
#
_entry.id   AF-A0A8S2W4P4-F1
#
_cell.length_a   1.000
_cell.length_b   1.000
_cell.length_c   1.000
_cell.angle_alpha   90.00
_cell.angle_beta   90.00
_cell.angle_gamma   90.00
#
_symmetry.space_group_name_H-M   'P 1'
#
loop_
_entity.id
_entity.type
_entity.pdbx_description
1 polymer ?
#
loop_
_entity_poly.entity_id
_entity_poly.type
_entity_poly.pdbx_seq_one_letter_code
_entity_poly.pdbx_strand_id
1 'polypeptide(L)'
;MRDLEGYKDTRHQLFILKPGQRASWIGFAMSYHLLGDYDMAFSVLEEYRKTQQDKPTEKQYAIEHSEFLLYQNLVMRDGKQYDEALKHIQMYEKDILNKLVLQEIKYELYMLLNQYDRAETILRDLIERNAENKKYYLDLEKCLHMTTSYEKMKFYDDLIEKYPRADAPKQIRLQFLTGEPFSNAVGSYLQRGFQKGVPSLFQSVKFLYSSSEKVKIIDTLIQTYLKNIVTHGTFDSLSNGNNGVVDEDIEPATTLLWLQYYLAQHYDYLEDT
;
A
#
# COMPACT_ATOMS: atom_id res chain seq x y z
N MET A 1 8.09 -9.96 31.60
CA MET A 1 8.21 -11.35 31.10
C MET A 1 6.81 -11.82 30.72
N ARG A 2 6.59 -12.37 29.52
CA ARG A 2 5.25 -12.85 29.08
C ARG A 2 5.16 -14.35 29.36
N ASP A 3 4.41 -14.75 30.39
CA ASP A 3 4.16 -16.15 30.72
C ASP A 3 2.92 -16.66 29.96
N LEU A 4 3.14 -17.29 28.81
CA LEU A 4 2.07 -17.77 27.93
C LEU A 4 1.47 -19.12 28.39
N GLU A 5 2.27 -19.94 29.05
CA GLU A 5 1.79 -21.22 29.60
C GLU A 5 0.88 -20.98 30.80
N GLY A 6 1.28 -20.11 31.74
CA GLY A 6 0.40 -19.69 32.84
C GLY A 6 -0.88 -19.00 32.35
N TYR A 7 -0.80 -18.25 31.24
CA TYR A 7 -1.98 -17.68 30.58
C TYR A 7 -2.91 -18.77 30.03
N LYS A 8 -2.39 -19.79 29.35
CA LYS A 8 -3.18 -20.94 28.87
C LYS A 8 -3.85 -21.68 30.01
N ASP A 9 -3.13 -21.99 31.08
CA ASP A 9 -3.69 -22.69 32.24
C ASP A 9 -4.85 -21.91 32.87
N THR A 10 -4.65 -20.60 33.05
CA THR A 10 -5.68 -19.71 33.60
C THR A 10 -6.90 -19.64 32.67
N ARG A 11 -6.69 -19.53 31.35
CA ARG A 11 -7.78 -19.48 30.36
C ARG A 11 -8.55 -20.80 30.27
N HIS A 12 -7.86 -21.93 30.38
CA HIS A 12 -8.49 -23.24 30.44
C HIS A 12 -9.37 -23.39 31.69
N GLN A 13 -8.89 -22.98 32.86
CA GLN A 13 -9.70 -22.99 34.08
C GLN A 13 -10.94 -22.08 33.96
N LEU A 14 -10.79 -20.87 33.42
CA LEU A 14 -11.92 -19.96 33.18
C LEU A 14 -12.93 -20.53 32.19
N PHE A 15 -12.45 -21.23 31.16
CA PHE A 15 -13.29 -21.94 30.20
C PHE A 15 -14.14 -23.02 30.87
N ILE A 16 -13.54 -23.87 31.71
CA ILE A 16 -14.26 -24.90 32.47
C ILE A 16 -15.27 -24.26 33.44
N LEU A 17 -14.89 -23.19 34.15
CA LEU A 17 -15.75 -22.55 35.15
C LEU A 17 -16.93 -21.78 34.53
N LYS A 18 -16.73 -21.16 33.36
CA LYS A 18 -17.72 -20.29 32.72
C LYS A 18 -17.78 -20.52 31.21
N PRO A 19 -18.23 -21.70 30.74
CA PRO A 19 -18.31 -22.01 29.32
C PRO A 19 -19.42 -21.23 28.59
N GLY A 20 -20.40 -20.68 29.30
CA GLY A 20 -21.45 -19.85 28.70
C GLY A 20 -20.97 -18.45 28.28
N GLN A 21 -19.76 -18.03 28.66
CA GLN A 21 -19.24 -16.70 28.35
C GLN A 21 -18.34 -16.72 27.11
N ARG A 22 -18.64 -15.88 26.12
CA ARG A 22 -17.81 -15.66 24.93
C ARG A 22 -16.33 -15.41 25.27
N ALA A 23 -16.07 -14.58 26.28
CA ALA A 23 -14.71 -14.22 26.69
C ALA A 23 -13.87 -15.44 27.11
N SER A 24 -14.51 -16.48 27.65
CA SER A 24 -13.84 -17.72 28.04
C SER A 24 -13.36 -18.50 26.81
N TRP A 25 -14.22 -18.65 25.79
CA TRP A 25 -13.88 -19.30 24.52
C TRP A 25 -12.78 -18.56 23.77
N ILE A 26 -12.95 -17.25 23.57
CA ILE A 26 -11.98 -16.44 22.82
C ILE A 26 -10.64 -16.40 23.56
N GLY A 27 -10.65 -16.23 24.88
CA GLY A 27 -9.44 -16.23 25.69
C GLY A 27 -8.69 -17.56 25.63
N PHE A 28 -9.42 -18.68 25.63
CA PHE A 28 -8.83 -20.02 25.51
C PHE A 28 -8.25 -20.27 24.12
N ALA A 29 -8.97 -19.96 23.04
CA ALA A 29 -8.44 -20.04 21.68
C ALA A 29 -7.20 -19.15 21.47
N MET A 30 -7.22 -17.91 21.99
CA MET A 30 -6.06 -17.02 21.93
C MET A 30 -4.84 -17.58 22.66
N SER A 31 -5.03 -18.32 23.76
CA SER A 31 -3.90 -18.91 24.48
C SER A 31 -3.15 -19.94 23.64
N TYR A 32 -3.85 -20.79 22.89
CA TYR A 32 -3.23 -21.72 21.93
C TYR A 32 -2.62 -20.99 20.74
N HIS A 33 -3.32 -19.99 20.20
CA HIS A 33 -2.80 -19.21 19.07
C HIS A 33 -1.46 -18.54 19.42
N LEU A 34 -1.33 -17.95 20.61
CA LEU A 34 -0.09 -17.32 21.06
C LEU A 34 1.05 -18.32 21.31
N LEU A 35 0.72 -19.58 21.61
CA LEU A 35 1.69 -20.67 21.75
C LEU A 35 2.06 -21.33 20.40
N GLY A 36 1.43 -20.91 19.30
CA GLY A 36 1.65 -21.48 17.96
C GLY A 36 0.93 -22.80 17.71
N ASP A 37 0.01 -23.20 18.60
CA ASP A 37 -0.86 -24.36 18.41
C ASP A 37 -2.12 -23.93 17.64
N TYR A 38 -1.95 -23.75 16.32
CA TYR A 38 -3.00 -23.24 15.44
C TYR A 38 -4.16 -24.23 15.29
N ASP A 39 -3.89 -25.53 15.29
CA ASP A 39 -4.91 -26.57 15.16
C ASP A 39 -5.87 -26.56 16.35
N MET A 40 -5.33 -26.47 17.57
CA MET A 40 -6.15 -26.37 18.78
C MET A 40 -6.85 -25.01 18.88
N ALA A 41 -6.19 -23.92 18.50
CA ALA A 41 -6.83 -22.62 18.45
C ALA A 41 -8.04 -22.63 17.50
N PHE A 42 -7.88 -23.24 16.32
CA PHE A 42 -8.93 -23.36 15.33
C PHE A 42 -10.08 -24.26 15.80
N SER A 43 -9.78 -25.42 16.42
CA SER A 43 -10.81 -26.34 16.91
C SER A 43 -11.72 -25.68 17.95
N VAL A 44 -11.14 -24.95 18.91
CA VAL A 44 -11.90 -24.22 19.95
C VAL A 44 -12.78 -23.13 19.32
N LEU A 45 -12.27 -22.39 18.33
CA LEU A 45 -13.05 -21.37 17.62
C LEU A 45 -14.20 -22.00 16.83
N GLU A 46 -13.95 -23.13 16.18
CA GLU A 46 -14.93 -23.86 15.39
C GLU A 46 -16.08 -24.39 16.25
N GLU A 47 -15.75 -24.97 17.41
CA GLU A 47 -16.73 -25.38 18.41
C GLU A 47 -17.55 -24.20 18.91
N TYR A 48 -16.89 -23.09 19.29
CA TYR A 48 -17.60 -21.88 19.70
C TYR A 48 -18.55 -21.39 18.62
N ARG A 49 -18.14 -21.35 17.35
CA ARG A 49 -18.99 -20.90 16.23
C ARG A 49 -20.26 -21.75 16.12
N LYS A 50 -20.16 -23.07 16.29
CA LYS A 50 -21.34 -23.97 16.26
C LYS A 50 -22.33 -23.67 17.38
N THR A 51 -21.88 -23.17 18.52
CA THR A 51 -22.78 -22.73 19.61
C THR A 51 -23.54 -21.43 19.29
N GLN A 52 -23.08 -20.65 18.31
CA GLN A 52 -23.61 -19.33 17.96
C GLN A 52 -24.57 -19.36 16.74
N GLN A 53 -25.12 -20.53 16.37
CA GLN A 53 -25.93 -20.67 15.15
C GLN A 53 -27.28 -19.93 15.19
N ASP A 54 -27.77 -19.57 16.38
CA ASP A 54 -28.93 -18.69 16.53
C ASP A 54 -28.50 -17.23 16.32
N LYS A 55 -28.69 -16.71 15.10
CA LYS A 55 -28.32 -15.34 14.73
C LYS A 55 -29.14 -14.33 15.55
N PRO A 56 -28.51 -13.54 16.45
CA PRO A 56 -29.20 -12.44 17.10
C PRO A 56 -29.48 -11.36 16.07
N THR A 57 -30.70 -10.83 16.01
CA THR A 57 -31.14 -9.79 15.05
C THR A 57 -30.43 -8.44 15.26
N GLU A 58 -29.66 -8.32 16.34
CA GLU A 58 -29.00 -7.08 16.75
C GLU A 58 -27.72 -6.79 15.95
N LYS A 59 -27.60 -5.55 15.46
CA LYS A 59 -26.48 -5.05 14.66
C LYS A 59 -25.11 -5.24 15.33
N GLN A 60 -25.05 -5.13 16.65
CA GLN A 60 -23.79 -5.29 17.41
C GLN A 60 -23.24 -6.73 17.29
N TYR A 61 -24.11 -7.73 17.41
CA TYR A 61 -23.73 -9.13 17.24
C TYR A 61 -23.26 -9.44 15.83
N ALA A 62 -23.86 -8.80 14.81
CA ALA A 62 -23.40 -8.97 13.42
C ALA A 62 -21.97 -8.44 13.20
N ILE A 63 -21.62 -7.32 13.82
CA ILE A 63 -20.24 -6.77 13.77
C ILE A 63 -19.28 -7.72 14.49
N GLU A 64 -19.62 -8.15 15.71
CA GLU A 64 -18.79 -9.05 16.49
C GLU A 64 -18.60 -10.42 15.82
N HIS A 65 -19.62 -10.91 15.14
CA HIS A 65 -19.58 -12.14 14.36
C HIS A 65 -18.70 -11.98 13.12
N SER A 66 -18.81 -10.85 12.40
CA SER A 66 -17.91 -10.53 11.28
C SER A 66 -16.44 -10.54 11.70
N GLU A 67 -16.09 -9.86 12.80
CA GLU A 67 -14.71 -9.83 13.32
C GLU A 67 -14.24 -11.21 13.82
N PHE A 68 -15.16 -11.98 14.42
CA PHE A 68 -14.87 -13.34 14.84
C PHE A 68 -14.52 -14.25 13.64
N LEU A 69 -15.26 -14.15 12.54
CA LEU A 69 -14.97 -14.90 11.31
C LEU A 69 -13.62 -14.52 10.71
N LEU A 70 -13.29 -13.22 10.70
CA LEU A 70 -11.98 -12.74 10.25
C LEU A 70 -10.86 -13.27 11.15
N TYR A 71 -11.05 -13.32 12.47
CA TYR A 71 -10.08 -13.91 13.39
C TYR A 71 -9.91 -15.41 13.20
N GLN A 72 -11.00 -16.16 12.98
CA GLN A 72 -10.92 -17.58 12.65
C GLN A 72 -10.10 -17.81 11.37
N ASN A 73 -10.31 -16.97 10.36
CA ASN A 73 -9.54 -17.01 9.12
C ASN A 73 -8.06 -16.65 9.34
N LEU A 74 -7.76 -15.68 10.20
CA LEU A 74 -6.40 -15.31 10.58
C LEU A 74 -5.65 -16.50 11.19
N VAL A 75 -6.27 -17.24 12.13
CA VAL A 75 -5.65 -18.43 12.74
C VAL A 75 -5.31 -19.49 11.69
N MET A 76 -6.22 -19.75 10.72
CA MET A 76 -5.95 -20.67 9.61
C MET A 76 -4.77 -20.19 8.74
N ARG A 77 -4.69 -18.89 8.47
CA ARG A 77 -3.62 -18.28 7.66
C ARG A 77 -2.26 -18.35 8.36
N ASP A 78 -2.21 -18.07 9.66
CA ASP A 78 -0.99 -18.16 10.47
C ASP A 78 -0.55 -19.63 10.60
N GLY A 79 -1.50 -20.57 10.68
CA GLY A 79 -1.28 -22.01 10.56
C GLY A 79 -0.94 -22.51 9.15
N LYS A 80 -0.83 -21.62 8.15
CA LYS A 80 -0.52 -21.92 6.74
C LYS A 80 -1.52 -22.86 6.04
N GLN A 81 -2.74 -22.95 6.55
CA GLN A 81 -3.84 -23.73 5.96
C GLN A 81 -4.56 -22.89 4.88
N TYR A 82 -3.83 -22.50 3.82
CA TYR A 82 -4.31 -21.50 2.85
C TYR A 82 -5.53 -21.94 2.04
N ASP A 83 -5.61 -23.21 1.63
CA ASP A 83 -6.77 -23.75 0.91
C ASP A 83 -8.04 -23.73 1.76
N GLU A 84 -7.92 -24.08 3.05
CA GLU A 84 -9.04 -24.08 3.99
C GLU A 84 -9.46 -22.66 4.35
N ALA A 85 -8.49 -21.76 4.55
CA ALA A 85 -8.75 -20.34 4.76
C ALA A 85 -9.51 -19.72 3.59
N LEU A 86 -9.18 -20.10 2.34
CA LEU A 86 -9.89 -19.60 1.15
C LEU A 86 -11.33 -20.13 1.09
N LYS A 87 -11.55 -21.41 1.39
CA LYS A 87 -12.92 -21.97 1.44
C LYS A 87 -13.74 -21.32 2.55
N HIS A 88 -13.14 -21.11 3.71
CA HIS A 88 -13.78 -20.45 4.86
C HIS A 88 -14.21 -19.02 4.51
N ILE A 89 -13.32 -18.21 3.95
CA ILE A 89 -13.63 -16.81 3.64
C ILE A 89 -14.71 -16.67 2.54
N GLN A 90 -14.74 -17.61 1.59
CA GLN A 90 -15.78 -17.67 0.54
C GLN A 90 -17.12 -18.11 1.11
N MET A 91 -17.13 -19.10 2.01
CA MET A 91 -18.35 -19.62 2.64
C MET A 91 -19.06 -18.54 3.46
N TYR A 92 -18.30 -17.71 4.19
CA TYR A 92 -18.85 -16.70 5.11
C TYR A 92 -18.81 -15.26 4.57
N GLU A 93 -18.54 -15.08 3.28
CA GLU A 93 -18.42 -13.75 2.65
C GLU A 93 -19.63 -12.83 2.91
N LYS A 94 -20.84 -13.39 3.00
CA LYS A 94 -22.07 -12.62 3.23
C LYS A 94 -22.14 -12.07 4.66
N ASP A 95 -21.64 -12.81 5.64
CA ASP A 95 -21.69 -12.46 7.06
C ASP A 95 -20.52 -11.53 7.45
N ILE A 96 -19.46 -11.44 6.64
CA ILE A 96 -18.35 -10.51 6.85
C ILE A 96 -18.72 -9.12 6.34
N LEU A 97 -18.80 -8.14 7.25
CA LEU A 97 -19.22 -6.77 6.95
C LEU A 97 -18.11 -5.96 6.28
N ASN A 98 -16.86 -6.14 6.71
CA ASN A 98 -15.72 -5.41 6.15
C ASN A 98 -15.30 -5.98 4.79
N LYS A 99 -15.95 -5.49 3.73
CA LYS A 99 -15.69 -5.95 2.35
C LYS A 99 -14.30 -5.59 1.84
N LEU A 100 -13.64 -4.55 2.37
CA LEU A 100 -12.27 -4.23 1.98
C LEU A 100 -11.31 -5.33 2.45
N VAL A 101 -11.32 -5.61 3.76
CA VAL A 101 -10.47 -6.66 4.35
C VAL A 101 -10.79 -8.02 3.75
N LEU A 102 -12.06 -8.32 3.47
CA LEU A 102 -12.45 -9.53 2.76
C LEU A 102 -11.73 -9.68 1.41
N GLN A 103 -11.75 -8.65 0.57
CA GLN A 103 -11.08 -8.67 -0.74
C GLN A 103 -9.57 -8.73 -0.58
N GLU A 104 -9.00 -8.03 0.40
CA GLU A 104 -7.57 -8.08 0.70
C GLU A 104 -7.11 -9.50 1.07
N ILE A 105 -7.82 -10.15 1.99
CA ILE A 105 -7.55 -11.53 2.38
C ILE A 105 -7.69 -12.48 1.19
N LYS A 106 -8.73 -12.30 0.36
CA LYS A 106 -8.96 -13.16 -0.81
C LYS A 106 -7.82 -13.09 -1.82
N TYR A 107 -7.38 -11.90 -2.24
CA TYR A 107 -6.28 -11.82 -3.20
C TYR A 107 -4.97 -12.32 -2.59
N GLU A 108 -4.70 -12.03 -1.31
CA GLU A 108 -3.50 -12.54 -0.63
C GLU A 108 -3.48 -14.08 -0.60
N LEU A 109 -4.63 -14.72 -0.32
CA LEU A 109 -4.77 -16.17 -0.38
C LEU A 109 -4.60 -16.71 -1.81
N TYR A 110 -5.20 -16.06 -2.82
CA TYR A 110 -5.00 -16.46 -4.22
C TYR A 110 -3.52 -16.35 -4.64
N MET A 111 -2.83 -15.30 -4.21
CA MET A 111 -1.39 -15.13 -4.43
C MET A 111 -0.57 -16.26 -3.80
N LEU A 112 -0.86 -16.62 -2.55
CA LEU A 112 -0.18 -17.71 -1.84
C LEU A 112 -0.43 -19.09 -2.47
N LEU A 113 -1.61 -19.28 -3.07
CA LEU A 113 -2.00 -20.49 -3.79
C LEU A 113 -1.58 -20.47 -5.27
N ASN A 114 -0.79 -19.47 -5.71
CA ASN A 114 -0.35 -19.27 -7.10
C ASN A 114 -1.50 -19.15 -8.12
N GLN A 115 -2.68 -18.70 -7.68
CA GLN A 115 -3.85 -18.44 -8.54
C GLN A 115 -3.86 -16.97 -9.00
N TYR A 116 -2.86 -16.58 -9.78
CA TYR A 116 -2.60 -15.18 -10.14
C TYR A 116 -3.75 -14.53 -10.93
N ASP A 117 -4.41 -15.25 -11.83
CA ASP A 117 -5.53 -14.71 -12.64
C ASP A 117 -6.69 -14.18 -11.77
N ARG A 118 -6.99 -14.90 -10.67
CA ARG A 118 -8.04 -14.52 -9.72
C ARG A 118 -7.60 -13.36 -8.84
N ALA A 119 -6.34 -13.36 -8.41
CA ALA A 119 -5.76 -12.27 -7.64
C ALA A 119 -5.72 -10.96 -8.45
N GLU A 120 -5.37 -11.03 -9.73
CA GLU A 120 -5.31 -9.90 -10.65
C GLU A 120 -6.65 -9.15 -10.71
N THR A 121 -7.74 -9.89 -10.89
CA THR A 121 -9.09 -9.31 -11.00
C THR A 121 -9.45 -8.50 -9.75
N ILE A 122 -9.20 -9.06 -8.56
CA ILE A 122 -9.47 -8.38 -7.29
C ILE A 122 -8.54 -7.17 -7.10
N LEU A 123 -7.26 -7.30 -7.45
CA LEU A 123 -6.29 -6.21 -7.33
C LEU A 123 -6.66 -5.01 -8.21
N ARG A 124 -7.19 -5.23 -9.42
CA ARG A 124 -7.68 -4.15 -10.29
C ARG A 124 -8.85 -3.40 -9.65
N ASP A 125 -9.81 -4.11 -9.06
CA ASP A 125 -10.93 -3.51 -8.34
C ASP A 125 -10.45 -2.72 -7.09
N LEU A 126 -9.46 -3.25 -6.38
CA LEU A 126 -8.86 -2.59 -5.21
C LEU A 126 -8.10 -1.32 -5.59
N ILE A 127 -7.38 -1.32 -6.72
CA ILE A 127 -6.70 -0.13 -7.25
C ILE A 127 -7.73 0.93 -7.68
N GLU A 128 -8.82 0.53 -8.31
CA GLU A 128 -9.90 1.46 -8.67
C GLU A 128 -10.53 2.10 -7.44
N ARG A 129 -10.66 1.35 -6.34
CA ARG A 129 -11.16 1.87 -5.07
C ARG A 129 -10.14 2.78 -4.35
N ASN A 130 -8.85 2.46 -4.40
CA ASN A 130 -7.78 3.25 -3.80
C ASN A 130 -6.48 3.18 -4.63
N ALA A 131 -6.33 4.13 -5.54
CA ALA A 131 -5.18 4.25 -6.43
C ALA A 131 -3.89 4.74 -5.72
N GLU A 132 -3.92 5.02 -4.42
CA GLU A 132 -2.72 5.45 -3.66
C GLU A 132 -2.03 4.31 -2.93
N ASN A 133 -2.61 3.11 -2.91
CA ASN A 133 -1.99 1.98 -2.23
C ASN A 133 -0.92 1.32 -3.12
N LYS A 134 0.35 1.63 -2.82
CA LYS A 134 1.51 1.05 -3.52
C LYS A 134 1.54 -0.48 -3.52
N LYS A 135 1.05 -1.12 -2.44
CA LYS A 135 1.08 -2.59 -2.31
C LYS A 135 0.32 -3.26 -3.44
N TYR A 136 -0.84 -2.72 -3.83
CA TYR A 136 -1.67 -3.33 -4.86
C TYR A 136 -0.98 -3.36 -6.22
N TYR A 137 -0.28 -2.29 -6.59
CA TYR A 137 0.50 -2.24 -7.83
C TYR A 137 1.65 -3.25 -7.83
N LEU A 138 2.39 -3.34 -6.72
CA LEU A 138 3.50 -4.29 -6.59
C LEU A 138 3.02 -5.75 -6.62
N ASP A 139 1.88 -6.05 -6.01
CA ASP A 139 1.31 -7.39 -6.07
C ASP A 139 0.67 -7.71 -7.43
N LEU A 140 0.12 -6.70 -8.12
CA LEU A 140 -0.37 -6.84 -9.49
C LEU A 140 0.76 -7.09 -10.49
N GLU A 141 1.90 -6.41 -10.33
CA GLU A 141 3.12 -6.67 -11.10
C GLU A 141 3.61 -8.12 -10.95
N LYS A 142 3.52 -8.68 -9.73
CA LYS A 142 3.82 -10.10 -9.47
C LYS A 142 2.82 -11.03 -10.15
N CYS A 143 1.51 -10.73 -10.11
CA CYS A 143 0.49 -11.52 -10.80
C CYS A 143 0.75 -11.62 -12.30
N LEU A 144 1.18 -10.51 -12.91
CA LEU A 144 1.42 -10.40 -14.34
C LEU A 144 2.79 -10.94 -14.77
N HIS A 145 3.60 -11.45 -13.82
CA HIS A 145 4.94 -11.99 -14.07
C HIS A 145 5.84 -11.06 -14.90
N MET A 146 5.73 -9.75 -14.70
CA MET A 146 6.50 -8.77 -15.48
C MET A 146 7.98 -8.85 -15.14
N THR A 147 8.81 -9.25 -16.10
CA THR A 147 10.26 -9.38 -15.92
C THR A 147 11.03 -8.23 -16.55
N THR A 148 10.51 -7.65 -17.63
CA THR A 148 11.25 -6.67 -18.42
C THR A 148 10.99 -5.24 -17.98
N SER A 149 12.03 -4.39 -17.94
CA SER A 149 11.88 -2.97 -17.59
C SER A 149 10.95 -2.22 -18.55
N TYR A 150 10.91 -2.61 -19.82
CA TYR A 150 10.04 -1.99 -20.83
C TYR A 150 8.56 -2.30 -20.60
N GLU A 151 8.23 -3.56 -20.27
CA GLU A 151 6.86 -3.97 -19.95
C GLU A 151 6.34 -3.24 -18.73
N LYS A 152 7.16 -3.14 -17.67
CA LYS A 152 6.83 -2.37 -16.47
C LYS A 152 6.61 -0.90 -16.81
N MET A 153 7.50 -0.29 -17.59
CA MET A 153 7.37 1.11 -17.99
C MET A 153 6.03 1.37 -18.68
N LYS A 154 5.69 0.59 -19.72
CA LYS A 154 4.42 0.74 -20.45
C LYS A 154 3.21 0.52 -19.53
N PHE A 155 3.26 -0.50 -18.68
CA PHE A 155 2.19 -0.81 -17.75
C PHE A 155 1.91 0.34 -16.76
N TYR A 156 2.95 0.92 -16.16
CA TYR A 156 2.79 2.06 -15.27
C TYR A 156 2.38 3.33 -16.03
N ASP A 157 2.77 3.49 -17.29
CA ASP A 157 2.31 4.60 -18.13
C ASP A 157 0.79 4.53 -18.36
N ASP A 158 0.27 3.36 -18.75
CA ASP A 158 -1.18 3.13 -18.90
C ASP A 158 -1.94 3.40 -17.58
N LEU A 159 -1.35 3.03 -16.44
CA LEU A 159 -1.95 3.29 -15.12
C LEU A 159 -1.91 4.77 -14.71
N ILE A 160 -0.85 5.50 -15.06
CA ILE A 160 -0.76 6.94 -14.79
C ILE A 160 -1.76 7.70 -15.67
N GLU A 161 -1.97 7.26 -16.91
CA GLU A 161 -3.03 7.81 -17.77
C GLU A 161 -4.43 7.54 -17.21
N LYS A 162 -4.67 6.33 -16.70
CA LYS A 162 -5.96 5.98 -16.07
C LYS A 162 -6.18 6.72 -14.74
N TYR A 163 -5.13 6.94 -13.96
CA TYR A 163 -5.19 7.57 -12.63
C TYR A 163 -4.22 8.76 -12.51
N PRO A 164 -4.46 9.87 -13.23
CA PRO A 164 -3.49 10.98 -13.34
C PRO A 164 -3.24 11.73 -12.02
N ARG A 165 -4.20 11.66 -11.09
CA ARG A 165 -4.08 12.24 -9.75
C ARG A 165 -3.29 11.36 -8.79
N ALA A 166 -3.22 10.06 -9.04
CA ALA A 166 -2.57 9.12 -8.14
C ALA A 166 -1.05 9.30 -8.13
N ASP A 167 -0.43 9.37 -6.96
CA ASP A 167 1.02 9.51 -6.85
C ASP A 167 1.72 8.16 -6.69
N ALA A 168 1.06 7.15 -6.13
CA ALA A 168 1.60 5.81 -6.03
C ALA A 168 2.18 5.24 -7.34
N PRO A 169 1.45 5.20 -8.48
CA PRO A 169 2.01 4.66 -9.73
C PRO A 169 3.17 5.49 -10.27
N LYS A 170 3.15 6.83 -10.09
CA LYS A 170 4.26 7.71 -10.48
C LYS A 170 5.52 7.42 -9.65
N GLN A 171 5.38 7.29 -8.34
CA GLN A 171 6.50 7.02 -7.44
C GLN A 171 7.10 5.64 -7.67
N ILE A 172 6.27 4.61 -7.89
CA ILE A 172 6.77 3.26 -8.21
C ILE A 172 7.54 3.28 -9.53
N ARG A 173 7.01 3.97 -10.56
CA ARG A 173 7.72 4.16 -11.83
C ARG A 173 9.11 4.77 -11.63
N LEU A 174 9.23 5.82 -10.83
CA LEU A 174 10.52 6.46 -10.54
C LEU A 174 11.52 5.52 -9.83
N GLN A 175 11.03 4.49 -9.12
CA GLN A 175 11.89 3.55 -8.40
C GLN A 175 12.73 2.69 -9.34
N PHE A 176 12.16 2.18 -10.44
CA PHE A 176 12.85 1.26 -11.35
C PHE A 176 13.43 1.93 -12.60
N LEU A 177 12.94 3.11 -13.01
CA LEU A 177 13.53 3.82 -14.16
C LEU A 177 14.99 4.25 -13.89
N THR A 178 15.79 4.31 -14.95
CA THR A 178 17.20 4.76 -14.96
C THR A 178 17.46 5.63 -16.21
N GLY A 179 18.60 6.34 -16.25
CA GLY A 179 19.02 7.14 -17.40
C GLY A 179 18.02 8.22 -17.84
N GLU A 180 17.88 8.39 -19.16
CA GLU A 180 17.00 9.40 -19.77
C GLU A 180 15.51 9.23 -19.44
N PRO A 181 14.91 8.02 -19.49
CA PRO A 181 13.52 7.82 -19.05
C PRO A 181 13.27 8.28 -17.61
N PHE A 182 14.23 8.04 -16.71
CA PHE A 182 14.16 8.53 -15.33
C PHE A 182 14.22 10.06 -15.27
N SER A 183 15.16 10.68 -15.98
CA SER A 183 15.32 12.14 -16.03
C SER A 183 14.03 12.83 -16.47
N ASN A 184 13.40 12.34 -17.53
CA ASN A 184 12.15 12.90 -18.03
C ASN A 184 11.00 12.72 -17.01
N ALA A 185 10.85 11.51 -16.45
CA ALA A 185 9.78 11.22 -15.50
C ALA A 185 9.92 12.00 -14.18
N VAL A 186 11.15 12.09 -13.63
CA VAL A 186 11.41 12.83 -12.39
C VAL A 186 11.31 14.33 -12.61
N GLY A 187 11.75 14.83 -13.76
CA GLY A 187 11.61 16.23 -14.15
C GLY A 187 10.15 16.67 -14.15
N SER A 188 9.28 15.96 -14.88
CA SER A 188 7.83 16.26 -14.90
C SER A 188 7.17 16.12 -13.53
N TYR A 189 7.64 15.19 -12.69
CA TYR A 189 7.12 15.03 -11.32
C TYR A 189 7.50 16.22 -10.42
N LEU A 190 8.76 16.65 -10.47
CA LEU A 190 9.28 17.75 -9.67
C LEU A 190 8.72 19.10 -10.12
N GLN A 191 8.71 19.39 -11.42
CA GLN A 191 8.12 20.63 -11.98
C GLN A 191 6.70 20.85 -11.49
N ARG A 192 5.84 19.82 -11.59
CA ARG A 192 4.47 19.85 -11.08
C ARG A 192 4.42 20.08 -9.56
N GLY A 193 5.36 19.48 -8.82
CA GLY A 193 5.47 19.66 -7.36
C GLY A 193 5.82 21.10 -6.98
N PHE A 194 6.74 21.74 -7.72
CA PHE A 194 7.13 23.13 -7.52
C PHE A 194 6.01 24.10 -7.90
N GLN A 195 5.37 23.91 -9.06
CA GLN A 195 4.22 24.70 -9.52
C GLN A 195 3.07 24.70 -8.50
N LYS A 196 2.78 23.53 -7.93
CA LYS A 196 1.72 23.37 -6.91
C LYS A 196 2.15 23.77 -5.51
N GLY A 197 3.44 23.98 -5.30
CA GLY A 197 4.01 24.30 -4.00
C GLY A 197 3.83 23.22 -2.95
N VAL A 198 4.17 21.98 -3.29
CA VAL A 198 4.04 20.83 -2.38
C VAL A 198 5.16 20.84 -1.33
N PRO A 199 4.87 21.06 -0.03
CA PRO A 199 5.92 21.17 0.99
C PRO A 199 6.64 19.84 1.26
N SER A 200 5.96 18.72 1.04
CA SER A 200 6.48 17.37 1.24
C SER A 200 7.20 16.79 0.02
N LEU A 201 7.44 17.59 -1.03
CA LEU A 201 7.97 17.09 -2.31
C LEU A 201 9.27 16.31 -2.13
N PHE A 202 10.22 16.86 -1.37
CA PHE A 202 11.49 16.17 -1.06
C PHE A 202 11.24 14.83 -0.37
N GLN A 203 10.37 14.79 0.64
CA GLN A 203 10.04 13.56 1.36
C GLN A 203 9.41 12.51 0.44
N SER A 204 8.62 12.94 -0.55
CA SER A 204 8.01 12.06 -1.56
C SER A 204 9.03 11.40 -2.48
N VAL A 205 10.19 12.02 -2.73
CA VAL A 205 11.25 11.49 -3.61
C VAL A 205 12.50 11.04 -2.86
N LYS A 206 12.55 11.21 -1.54
CA LYS A 206 13.70 10.85 -0.68
C LYS A 206 14.17 9.41 -0.87
N PHE A 207 13.25 8.48 -1.17
CA PHE A 207 13.60 7.08 -1.44
C PHE A 207 14.50 6.90 -2.68
N LEU A 208 14.54 7.87 -3.60
CA LEU A 208 15.43 7.86 -4.77
C LEU A 208 16.88 8.21 -4.41
N TYR A 209 17.10 8.86 -3.26
CA TYR A 209 18.43 9.32 -2.83
C TYR A 209 19.34 8.19 -2.35
N SER A 210 18.81 6.98 -2.22
CA SER A 210 19.63 5.77 -2.02
C SER A 210 20.50 5.43 -3.25
N SER A 211 20.23 6.01 -4.43
CA SER A 211 21.03 5.81 -5.64
C SER A 211 21.79 7.08 -6.01
N SER A 212 23.13 7.02 -5.98
CA SER A 212 24.00 8.15 -6.34
C SER A 212 23.82 8.61 -7.79
N GLU A 213 23.45 7.71 -8.71
CA GLU A 213 23.16 8.05 -10.11
C GLU A 213 21.92 8.93 -10.21
N LYS A 214 20.83 8.55 -9.51
CA LYS A 214 19.57 9.30 -9.50
C LYS A 214 19.73 10.66 -8.84
N VAL A 215 20.50 10.73 -7.76
CA VAL A 215 20.84 12.00 -7.09
C VAL A 215 21.52 12.96 -8.06
N LYS A 216 22.52 12.52 -8.81
CA LYS A 216 23.23 13.37 -9.80
C LYS A 216 22.29 13.91 -10.88
N ILE A 217 21.36 13.08 -11.37
CA ILE A 217 20.36 13.50 -12.36
C ILE A 217 19.43 14.55 -11.75
N ILE A 218 18.92 14.31 -10.53
CA ILE A 218 18.05 15.24 -9.81
C ILE A 218 18.77 16.58 -9.57
N ASP A 219 20.01 16.56 -9.11
CA ASP A 219 20.83 17.76 -8.87
C ASP A 219 21.01 18.59 -10.16
N THR A 220 21.42 17.93 -11.25
CA THR A 220 21.60 18.56 -12.56
C THR A 220 20.30 19.23 -13.05
N LEU A 221 19.16 18.54 -12.91
CA LEU A 221 17.84 19.06 -13.29
C LEU A 221 17.47 20.29 -12.48
N ILE A 222 17.62 20.23 -11.16
CA ILE A 222 17.20 21.32 -10.26
C ILE A 222 18.08 22.55 -10.43
N GLN A 223 19.40 22.39 -10.61
CA GLN A 223 20.29 23.51 -10.94
C GLN A 223 19.91 24.15 -12.28
N THR A 224 19.54 23.33 -13.27
CA THR A 224 19.04 23.81 -14.57
C THR A 224 17.75 24.60 -14.42
N TYR A 225 16.79 24.08 -13.65
CA TYR A 225 15.52 24.75 -13.35
C TYR A 225 15.74 26.08 -12.60
N LEU A 226 16.66 26.11 -11.64
CA LEU A 226 16.97 27.34 -10.90
C LEU A 226 17.52 28.41 -11.82
N LYS A 227 18.47 28.05 -12.69
CA LYS A 227 19.03 28.96 -13.68
C LYS A 227 17.95 29.49 -14.62
N ASN A 228 17.14 28.59 -15.19
CA ASN A 228 16.12 28.95 -16.18
C ASN A 228 14.99 29.81 -15.58
N ILE A 229 14.53 29.51 -14.36
CA ILE A 229 13.50 30.33 -13.70
C ILE A 229 14.03 31.73 -13.39
N VAL A 230 15.28 31.86 -12.96
CA VAL A 230 15.90 33.16 -12.66
C VAL A 230 16.13 33.99 -13.94
N THR A 231 16.50 33.35 -15.06
CA THR A 231 16.81 34.07 -16.31
C THR A 231 15.61 34.30 -17.23
N HIS A 232 14.67 33.36 -17.26
CA HIS A 232 13.58 33.32 -18.24
C HIS A 232 12.18 33.28 -17.60
N GLY A 233 12.08 32.99 -16.31
CA GLY A 233 10.79 32.80 -15.63
C GLY A 233 10.12 31.45 -15.94
N THR A 234 10.82 30.51 -16.60
CA THR A 234 10.29 29.21 -17.02
C THR A 234 11.25 28.07 -16.66
N PHE A 235 10.77 26.83 -16.57
CA PHE A 235 11.64 25.68 -16.32
C PHE A 235 12.59 25.35 -17.48
N ASP A 236 12.16 25.61 -18.71
CA ASP A 236 12.93 25.33 -19.92
C ASP A 236 13.58 26.61 -20.46
N SER A 237 14.78 26.48 -21.02
CA SER A 237 15.41 27.56 -21.77
C SER A 237 14.62 27.75 -23.06
N LEU A 238 14.03 28.93 -23.28
CA LEU A 238 13.25 29.28 -24.47
C LEU A 238 13.85 28.71 -25.78
N SER A 239 13.39 27.54 -26.20
CA SER A 239 13.72 26.96 -27.50
C SER A 239 12.45 26.39 -28.12
N ASN A 240 11.64 27.30 -28.67
CA ASN A 240 11.05 27.15 -29.99
C ASN A 240 10.55 28.53 -30.43
N GLY A 241 11.31 29.17 -31.32
CA GLY A 241 10.93 30.43 -31.96
C GLY A 241 9.73 30.23 -32.87
N ASN A 242 8.53 30.28 -32.32
CA ASN A 242 7.31 30.56 -33.06
C ASN A 242 6.33 31.35 -32.20
N ASN A 243 6.26 32.64 -32.51
CA ASN A 243 5.12 33.55 -32.43
C ASN A 243 4.35 33.66 -31.11
N GLY A 244 4.57 34.79 -30.44
CA GLY A 244 3.61 35.38 -29.51
C GLY A 244 3.96 35.09 -28.06
N VAL A 245 4.63 36.05 -27.43
CA VAL A 245 4.69 36.15 -25.97
C VAL A 245 3.25 36.25 -25.47
N VAL A 246 2.77 35.20 -24.86
CA VAL A 246 1.61 35.24 -23.98
C VAL A 246 2.19 35.19 -22.56
N ASP A 247 1.81 36.14 -21.72
CA ASP A 247 2.14 36.23 -20.27
C ASP A 247 1.71 34.97 -19.46
N GLU A 248 1.18 33.94 -20.12
CA GLU A 248 0.56 32.74 -19.53
C GLU A 248 1.56 31.61 -19.21
N ASP A 249 2.79 31.65 -19.74
CA ASP A 249 3.79 30.58 -19.54
C ASP A 249 4.83 30.89 -18.45
N ILE A 250 4.79 32.06 -17.81
CA ILE A 250 5.72 32.42 -16.74
C ILE A 250 5.31 31.72 -15.44
N GLU A 251 6.27 31.01 -14.84
CA GLU A 251 6.09 30.35 -13.55
C GLU A 251 5.82 31.38 -12.45
N PRO A 252 4.85 31.12 -11.55
CA PRO A 252 4.58 32.03 -10.44
C PRO A 252 5.82 32.14 -9.53
N ALA A 253 5.98 33.29 -8.87
CA ALA A 253 7.11 33.52 -7.95
C ALA A 253 7.20 32.45 -6.83
N THR A 254 6.08 31.81 -6.49
CA THR A 254 6.03 30.68 -5.57
C THR A 254 6.82 29.47 -6.06
N THR A 255 6.91 29.23 -7.37
CA THR A 255 7.68 28.13 -7.95
C THR A 255 9.16 28.26 -7.56
N LEU A 256 9.74 29.47 -7.62
CA LEU A 256 11.12 29.73 -7.20
C LEU A 256 11.32 29.48 -5.70
N LEU A 257 10.36 29.90 -4.86
CA LEU A 257 10.40 29.63 -3.41
C LEU A 257 10.46 28.12 -3.12
N TRP A 258 9.59 27.34 -3.74
CA TRP A 258 9.53 25.89 -3.51
C TRP A 258 10.73 25.14 -4.09
N LEU A 259 11.28 25.63 -5.20
CA LEU A 259 12.53 25.13 -5.75
C LEU A 259 13.71 25.36 -4.80
N GLN A 260 13.84 26.58 -4.26
CA GLN A 260 14.88 26.91 -3.28
C GLN A 260 14.70 26.12 -1.98
N TYR A 261 13.47 25.96 -1.52
CA TYR A 261 13.16 25.13 -0.35
C TYR A 261 13.56 23.67 -0.56
N TYR A 262 13.25 23.09 -1.73
CA TYR A 262 13.69 21.74 -2.06
C TYR A 262 15.22 21.64 -2.16
N LEU A 263 15.90 22.63 -2.75
CA LEU A 263 17.37 22.69 -2.83
C LEU A 263 18.01 22.68 -1.45
N ALA A 264 17.46 23.43 -0.50
CA ALA A 264 17.95 23.41 0.87
C ALA A 264 17.85 22.01 1.48
N GLN A 265 16.71 21.32 1.30
CA GLN A 265 16.54 19.94 1.77
C GLN A 265 17.45 18.94 1.03
N HIS A 266 17.71 19.17 -0.25
CA HIS A 266 18.61 18.36 -1.07
C HIS A 266 20.05 18.42 -0.55
N TYR A 267 20.61 19.61 -0.35
CA TYR A 267 21.98 19.78 0.14
C TYR A 267 22.13 19.39 1.61
N ASP A 268 21.14 19.69 2.45
CA ASP A 268 21.11 19.23 3.85
C ASP A 268 21.20 17.70 3.94
N TYR A 269 20.45 16.98 3.10
CA TYR A 269 20.51 15.52 3.06
C TYR A 269 21.85 14.97 2.53
N LEU A 270 22.51 15.70 1.63
CA LEU A 270 23.83 15.31 1.11
C LEU A 270 24.99 15.69 2.03
N GLU A 271 24.71 16.33 3.18
CA GLU A 271 25.71 16.88 4.11
C GLU A 271 26.64 17.91 3.44
N ASP A 272 26.19 18.55 2.36
CA ASP A 272 26.94 19.53 1.58
C ASP A 272 26.50 20.95 1.99
N THR A 273 26.96 21.36 3.18
CA THR A 273 26.66 22.68 3.79
C THR A 273 27.90 23.52 4.02
#